data_AF-A0A0Q9ZC97-F1
#
_entry.id   AF-A0A0Q9ZC97-F1
#
_cell.length_a   1.000
_cell.length_b   1.000
_cell.length_c   1.000
_cell.angle_alpha   90.00
_cell.angle_beta   90.00
_cell.angle_gamma   90.00
#
_symmetry.space_group_name_H-M   'P 1'
#
loop_
_entity.id
_entity.type
_entity.pdbx_description
1 polymer ?
#
loop_
_entity_poly.entity_id
_entity_poly.type
_entity_poly.pdbx_seq_one_letter_code
_entity_poly.pdbx_strand_id
1 'polypeptide(L)'
;MDAARIGLEQDNGEMLGYNINSEIQNGLYLTTETDLINENIDNFNIDIKVIPNQVATKISKRDKVAIITFVVDESRKYQYLVGADLDIEKMEKMNSNKIPEQIKNLIKEAYSLTQK
;
A
#
# COMPACT_ATOMS: atom_id res chain seq x y z
N MET A 1 -13.56 -12.13 -10.44
CA MET A 1 -12.10 -12.18 -10.67
C MET A 1 -11.51 -12.52 -9.32
N ASP A 2 -10.72 -13.59 -9.23
CA ASP A 2 -10.05 -13.93 -7.98
C ASP A 2 -8.99 -12.86 -7.68
N ALA A 3 -9.00 -12.33 -6.47
CA ALA A 3 -8.00 -11.37 -6.01
C ALA A 3 -6.61 -12.03 -6.05
N ALA A 4 -5.61 -11.32 -6.57
CA ALA A 4 -4.23 -11.79 -6.52
C ALA A 4 -3.66 -11.53 -5.11
N ARG A 5 -2.75 -12.40 -4.66
CA ARG A 5 -2.12 -12.31 -3.34
C ARG A 5 -0.61 -12.29 -3.46
N ILE A 6 0.02 -11.40 -2.70
CA ILE A 6 1.47 -11.36 -2.51
C ILE A 6 1.76 -11.92 -1.12
N GLY A 7 2.59 -12.95 -1.03
CA GLY A 7 3.04 -13.47 0.27
C GLY A 7 4.02 -12.49 0.91
N LEU A 8 3.68 -12.01 2.10
CA LEU A 8 4.52 -11.15 2.92
C LEU A 8 4.92 -11.89 4.21
N GLU A 9 6.22 -11.94 4.47
CA GLU A 9 6.76 -12.49 5.72
C GLU A 9 6.47 -11.54 6.88
N GLN A 10 5.97 -12.10 7.99
CA GLN A 10 5.74 -11.41 9.25
C GLN A 10 6.99 -11.47 10.15
N ASP A 11 7.02 -10.64 11.18
CA ASP A 11 8.12 -10.63 12.17
C ASP A 11 8.30 -11.97 12.90
N ASN A 12 7.27 -12.81 12.93
CA ASN A 12 7.31 -14.16 13.50
C ASN A 12 7.72 -15.26 12.49
N GLY A 13 8.06 -14.90 11.25
CA GLY A 13 8.42 -15.82 10.16
C GLY A 13 7.23 -16.45 9.42
N GLU A 14 5.99 -16.12 9.78
CA GLU A 14 4.80 -16.61 9.07
C GLU A 14 4.58 -15.83 7.76
N MET A 15 4.07 -16.50 6.74
CA MET A 15 3.70 -15.89 5.47
C MET A 15 2.22 -15.53 5.47
N LEU A 16 1.89 -14.24 5.37
CA LEU A 16 0.52 -13.76 5.19
C LEU A 16 0.31 -13.24 3.77
N GLY A 17 -0.87 -13.53 3.22
CA GLY A 17 -1.25 -13.04 1.90
C GLY A 17 -1.73 -11.58 1.97
N TYR A 18 -1.05 -10.68 1.28
CA TYR A 18 -1.51 -9.33 1.01
C TYR A 18 -2.33 -9.32 -0.28
N ASN A 19 -3.60 -8.92 -0.17
CA ASN A 19 -4.53 -8.86 -1.30
C ASN A 19 -4.20 -7.66 -2.20
N ILE A 20 -4.18 -7.89 -3.52
CA ILE A 20 -4.05 -6.87 -4.56
C ILE A 20 -5.08 -7.08 -5.66
N ASN A 21 -5.45 -5.99 -6.34
CA ASN A 21 -6.26 -6.07 -7.56
C ASN A 21 -5.64 -5.34 -8.75
N SER A 22 -4.49 -4.67 -8.58
CA SER A 22 -3.76 -4.02 -9.66
C SER A 22 -2.26 -3.99 -9.40
N GLU A 23 -1.47 -4.35 -10.41
CA GLU A 23 -0.03 -4.11 -10.44
C GLU A 23 0.26 -2.84 -11.27
N ILE A 24 0.96 -1.87 -10.68
CA ILE A 24 1.39 -0.67 -11.40
C ILE A 24 2.74 -0.93 -12.07
N GLN A 25 3.66 -1.52 -11.30
CA GLN A 25 4.93 -2.09 -11.76
C GLN A 25 5.52 -2.98 -10.67
N ASN A 26 6.63 -3.66 -10.97
CA ASN A 26 7.39 -4.41 -9.97
C ASN A 26 7.70 -3.54 -8.74
N GLY A 27 7.39 -4.07 -7.56
CA GLY A 27 7.54 -3.39 -6.28
C GLY A 27 6.50 -2.28 -6.00
N LEU A 28 5.47 -2.10 -6.84
CA LEU A 28 4.38 -1.15 -6.59
C LEU A 28 3.02 -1.70 -7.05
N TYR A 29 2.16 -1.99 -6.08
CA TYR A 29 0.84 -2.56 -6.29
C TYR A 29 -0.24 -1.68 -5.67
N LEU A 30 -1.44 -1.70 -6.26
CA LEU A 30 -2.60 -0.95 -5.81
C LEU A 30 -3.74 -1.91 -5.48
N THR A 31 -4.44 -1.61 -4.39
CA THR A 31 -5.70 -2.23 -3.99
C THR A 31 -6.75 -1.14 -3.85
N THR A 32 -7.88 -1.29 -4.54
CA THR A 32 -9.00 -0.32 -4.51
C THR A 32 -10.31 -0.93 -4.00
N GLU A 33 -10.38 -2.25 -3.86
CA GLU A 33 -11.54 -2.94 -3.32
C GLU A 33 -11.53 -2.87 -1.79
N THR A 34 -12.57 -2.24 -1.22
CA THR A 34 -12.68 -1.97 0.21
C THR A 34 -12.62 -3.24 1.06
N ASP A 35 -13.22 -4.34 0.62
CA ASP A 35 -13.21 -5.61 1.36
C ASP A 35 -11.79 -6.19 1.45
N LEU A 36 -11.05 -6.20 0.34
CA LEU A 36 -9.65 -6.64 0.31
C LEU A 36 -8.75 -5.76 1.19
N ILE A 37 -9.02 -4.45 1.20
CA ILE A 37 -8.30 -3.49 2.04
C ILE A 37 -8.60 -3.73 3.52
N ASN A 38 -9.85 -4.02 3.89
CA ASN A 38 -10.21 -4.35 5.27
C ASN A 38 -9.49 -5.63 5.73
N GLU A 39 -9.49 -6.67 4.90
CA GLU A 39 -8.71 -7.89 5.18
C GLU A 39 -7.22 -7.59 5.37
N ASN A 40 -6.63 -6.74 4.52
CA ASN A 40 -5.23 -6.33 4.68
C ASN A 40 -5.02 -5.53 5.98
N ILE A 41 -5.93 -4.63 6.34
CA ILE A 41 -5.83 -3.86 7.59
C ILE A 41 -5.83 -4.81 8.79
N ASP A 42 -6.72 -5.81 8.80
CA ASP A 42 -6.85 -6.77 9.88
C ASP A 42 -5.64 -7.73 9.92
N ASN A 43 -5.30 -8.36 8.80
CA ASN A 43 -4.19 -9.32 8.70
C ASN A 43 -2.85 -8.70 9.10
N PHE A 44 -2.64 -7.43 8.75
CA PHE A 44 -1.39 -6.75 9.03
C PHE A 44 -1.48 -5.80 10.24
N ASN A 45 -2.58 -5.80 11.01
CA ASN A 45 -2.77 -4.94 12.19
C ASN A 45 -2.44 -3.45 11.93
N ILE A 46 -3.00 -2.88 10.85
CA ILE A 46 -2.74 -1.48 10.48
C ILE A 46 -3.60 -0.55 11.33
N ASP A 47 -3.00 0.04 12.36
CA ASP A 47 -3.67 1.05 13.18
C ASP A 47 -3.76 2.40 12.45
N ILE A 48 -4.95 2.67 11.89
CA ILE A 48 -5.30 3.90 11.18
C ILE A 48 -6.41 4.65 11.92
N LYS A 49 -6.09 5.87 12.36
CA LYS A 49 -7.06 6.75 13.01
C LYS A 49 -7.90 7.50 11.98
N VAL A 50 -9.18 7.19 11.92
CA VAL A 50 -10.15 7.90 11.06
C VAL A 50 -10.77 9.07 11.81
N ILE A 51 -10.74 10.25 11.22
CA ILE A 51 -11.38 11.47 11.75
C ILE A 51 -12.49 11.86 10.76
N PRO A 52 -13.73 12.13 11.22
CA PRO A 52 -14.81 12.54 10.34
C PRO A 52 -14.43 13.76 9.47
N ASN A 53 -14.82 13.73 8.20
CA ASN A 53 -14.52 14.76 7.19
C ASN A 53 -13.03 14.97 6.89
N GLN A 54 -12.16 14.01 7.18
CA GLN A 54 -10.74 14.03 6.83
C GLN A 54 -10.32 12.72 6.17
N VAL A 55 -9.44 12.81 5.18
CA VAL A 55 -8.79 11.62 4.61
C VAL A 55 -7.73 11.14 5.59
N ALA A 56 -7.93 9.95 6.16
CA ALA A 56 -6.91 9.33 6.99
C ALA A 56 -5.85 8.67 6.10
N THR A 57 -4.57 8.90 6.41
CA THR A 57 -3.43 8.31 5.71
C THR A 57 -2.50 7.66 6.72
N LYS A 58 -2.06 6.42 6.45
CA LYS A 58 -1.10 5.70 7.28
C LYS A 58 -0.07 5.01 6.40
N ILE A 59 1.22 5.17 6.72
CA ILE A 59 2.29 4.33 6.20
C ILE A 59 2.65 3.31 7.27
N SER A 60 2.68 2.04 6.89
CA SER A 60 2.94 0.90 7.77
C SER A 60 4.09 0.06 7.20
N LYS A 61 5.27 0.11 7.80
CA LYS A 61 6.46 -0.65 7.35
C LYS A 61 6.42 -2.10 7.84
N ARG A 62 6.80 -3.05 7.00
CA ARG A 62 7.03 -4.47 7.32
C ARG A 62 8.32 -4.94 6.63
N ASP A 63 9.41 -5.14 7.38
CA ASP A 63 10.73 -5.49 6.84
C ASP A 63 11.08 -4.75 5.52
N LYS A 64 11.01 -5.45 4.38
CA LYS A 64 11.32 -4.97 3.02
C LYS A 64 10.14 -4.39 2.24
N VAL A 65 9.00 -4.19 2.87
CA VAL A 65 7.83 -3.58 2.23
C VAL A 65 7.20 -2.51 3.13
N ALA A 66 6.39 -1.64 2.53
CA ALA A 66 5.58 -0.66 3.22
C ALA A 66 4.20 -0.59 2.59
N ILE A 67 3.17 -0.48 3.44
CA ILE A 67 1.77 -0.38 3.03
C ILE A 67 1.31 1.06 3.32
N ILE A 68 0.86 1.76 2.29
CA ILE A 68 0.23 3.08 2.41
C ILE A 68 -1.27 2.85 2.36
N THR A 69 -2.00 3.24 3.40
CA THR A 69 -3.46 3.12 3.49
C THR A 69 -4.10 4.50 3.49
N PHE A 70 -5.07 4.72 2.62
CA PHE A 70 -5.92 5.89 2.58
C PHE A 70 -7.35 5.48 2.88
N VAL A 71 -8.00 6.19 3.82
CA VAL A 71 -9.43 6.06 4.10
C VAL A 71 -10.07 7.42 3.86
N VAL A 72 -10.82 7.53 2.77
CA VAL A 72 -11.57 8.75 2.42
C VAL A 72 -12.90 8.75 3.16
N ASP A 73 -13.58 7.61 3.15
CA ASP A 73 -14.77 7.29 3.93
C ASP A 73 -14.90 5.77 4.08
N GLU A 74 -16.02 5.30 4.65
CA GLU A 74 -16.28 3.87 4.86
C GLU A 74 -16.31 3.06 3.56
N SER A 75 -16.72 3.68 2.46
CA SER A 75 -16.89 3.03 1.14
C SER A 75 -15.69 3.20 0.21
N ARG A 76 -14.83 4.21 0.44
CA ARG A 76 -13.71 4.57 -0.43
C ARG A 76 -12.40 4.50 0.34
N LYS A 77 -11.67 3.42 0.08
CA LYS A 77 -10.32 3.17 0.61
C LYS A 77 -9.37 2.86 -0.53
N TYR A 78 -8.10 3.15 -0.33
CA TYR A 78 -7.03 2.82 -1.27
C TYR A 78 -5.83 2.30 -0.49
N GLN A 79 -5.16 1.28 -1.02
CA GLN A 79 -3.88 0.84 -0.48
C GLN A 79 -2.83 0.68 -1.56
N TYR A 80 -1.62 1.14 -1.25
CA TYR A 80 -0.43 0.86 -2.04
C TYR A 80 0.51 -0.05 -1.27
N LEU A 81 0.96 -1.12 -1.90
CA LEU A 81 2.09 -1.92 -1.42
C LEU A 81 3.35 -1.46 -2.14
N VAL A 82 4.35 -1.05 -1.38
CA VAL A 82 5.64 -0.55 -1.86
C VAL A 82 6.72 -1.53 -1.42
N GLY A 83 7.37 -2.20 -2.36
CA GLY A 83 8.46 -3.13 -2.10
C GLY A 83 9.84 -2.47 -2.20
N ALA A 84 10.83 -3.09 -1.57
CA ALA A 84 12.23 -2.68 -1.64
C ALA A 84 12.84 -2.80 -3.06
N ASP A 85 12.21 -3.57 -3.93
CA ASP A 85 12.56 -3.79 -5.34
C ASP A 85 11.89 -2.80 -6.31
N LEU A 86 11.20 -1.79 -5.79
CA LEU A 86 10.60 -0.72 -6.58
C LEU A 86 11.67 0.07 -7.34
N ASP A 87 11.52 0.15 -8.67
CA ASP A 87 12.22 1.14 -9.49
C ASP A 87 11.64 2.53 -9.24
N ILE A 88 12.23 3.24 -8.29
CA ILE A 88 11.78 4.56 -7.83
C ILE A 88 11.92 5.63 -8.90
N GLU A 89 12.96 5.57 -9.74
CA GLU A 89 13.17 6.52 -10.84
C GLU A 89 12.10 6.38 -11.91
N LYS A 90 11.74 5.14 -12.25
CA LYS A 90 10.66 4.87 -13.19
C LYS A 90 9.31 5.30 -12.64
N MET A 91 9.06 5.09 -11.35
CA MET A 91 7.83 5.57 -10.68
C MET A 91 7.71 7.09 -10.75
N GLU A 92 8.79 7.81 -10.47
CA GLU A 92 8.81 9.28 -10.49
C GLU A 92 8.49 9.87 -11.87
N LYS A 93 8.99 9.22 -12.93
CA LYS A 93 8.74 9.60 -14.33
C LYS A 93 7.34 9.26 -14.84
N MET A 94 6.52 8.52 -14.08
CA MET A 94 5.14 8.22 -14.50
C MET A 94 4.30 9.48 -14.60
N ASN A 95 3.34 9.53 -15.52
CA ASN A 95 2.46 10.69 -15.62
C ASN A 95 1.48 10.77 -14.43
N SER A 96 1.03 11.99 -14.12
CA SER A 96 0.13 12.23 -12.99
C SER A 96 -1.26 11.59 -13.16
N ASN A 97 -1.60 11.15 -14.36
CA ASN A 97 -2.82 10.38 -14.64
C ASN A 97 -2.75 8.95 -14.08
N LYS A 98 -1.55 8.37 -13.94
CA LYS A 98 -1.36 7.06 -13.32
C LYS A 98 -1.19 7.15 -11.81
N ILE A 99 -0.35 8.08 -11.35
CA ILE A 99 -0.10 8.31 -9.92
C ILE A 99 -0.04 9.82 -9.69
N PRO A 100 -1.01 10.41 -8.95
CA PRO A 100 -0.97 11.83 -8.62
C PRO A 100 0.31 12.20 -7.86
N GLU A 101 0.83 13.42 -8.06
CA GLU A 101 2.10 13.87 -7.44
C GLU A 101 2.10 13.76 -5.91
N GLN A 102 0.96 14.04 -5.28
CA GLN A 102 0.79 13.89 -3.82
C GLN A 102 1.02 12.44 -3.36
N ILE A 103 0.54 11.48 -4.15
CA ILE A 103 0.71 10.05 -3.87
C ILE A 103 2.15 9.61 -4.16
N LYS A 104 2.80 10.14 -5.21
CA LYS A 104 4.21 9.85 -5.50
C LYS A 104 5.12 10.21 -4.32
N ASN A 105 4.88 11.34 -3.66
CA ASN A 105 5.66 11.74 -2.49
C ASN A 105 5.51 10.74 -1.33
N LEU A 106 4.29 10.23 -1.09
CA LEU A 106 4.04 9.21 -0.08
C LEU A 106 4.68 7.86 -0.45
N ILE A 107 4.69 7.49 -1.73
CA ILE A 107 5.39 6.30 -2.22
C ILE A 107 6.91 6.43 -1.99
N LYS A 108 7.50 7.61 -2.24
CA LYS A 108 8.93 7.86 -1.97
C LYS A 108 9.26 7.75 -0.48
N GLU A 109 8.40 8.28 0.38
CA GLU A 109 8.54 8.15 1.84
C GLU A 109 8.46 6.68 2.26
N ALA A 110 7.44 5.96 1.81
CA ALA A 110 7.26 4.54 2.09
C ALA A 110 8.44 3.70 1.58
N TYR A 111 8.91 3.93 0.36
CA TYR A 111 10.08 3.27 -0.22
C TYR A 111 11.34 3.52 0.61
N SER A 112 11.55 4.74 1.09
CA SER A 112 12.70 5.05 1.95
C SER A 112 12.70 4.26 3.26
N LEU A 113 11.52 3.83 3.75
CA LEU A 113 11.39 2.98 4.92
C LEU A 113 11.77 1.53 4.63
N THR A 114 11.57 1.02 3.42
CA THR A 114 11.89 -0.36 3.02
C THR A 114 13.38 -0.59 2.79
N GLN A 115 14.18 0.48 2.66
CA GLN A 115 15.62 0.42 2.45
C GLN A 115 16.44 0.44 3.76
N LYS A 116 15.76 0.62 4.90
CA LYS A 116 16.38 0.68 6.24
C LYS A 116 16.26 -0.66 6.94
#